data_AF-A0A2A8D0J7-F1
#
_entry.id   AF-A0A2A8D0J7-F1
#
_cell.length_a   1.000
_cell.length_b   1.000
_cell.length_c   1.000
_cell.angle_alpha   90.00
_cell.angle_beta   90.00
_cell.angle_gamma   90.00
#
_symmetry.space_group_name_H-M   'P 1'
#
loop_
_entity.id
_entity.type
_entity.pdbx_description
1 polymer ?
#
loop_
_entity_poly.entity_id
_entity_poly.type
_entity_poly.pdbx_seq_one_letter_code
_entity_poly.pdbx_strand_id
1 'polypeptide(L)'
;MIRALLVVLVVLIAIMAFWLDNTWLYVLSGISLVASLGWFALYGWSAYHRRKRDAARNDVDREHRLQDFGIVSIRPQDKRSAEKHSQTPVQSESASVTSASSSAETAPSTRPSSTPRGRTDGRGASENKGSRQGDRASTAGAATATTGAAVTATETMDEDVSPSPTEDGPGITTSSRATEPVLVPLVESLRAAVDAHSVCLLVQEDVVLEYHIRAIASQSDAVKREGMFSTSDPLLTASMSRQPISVRRIEGGRDVVAGYLRYYDDPPTIDHIALAPVQLRDTATTTFLLVDATGEGDLGAPNARAIIEQYAETIALVLQSKASASNRSDDGDAHRAIHGDSAPSRTGTPRVRESDPVPKDEDQHPDLFTEPEPTKREGGARAENNEPAADDKPSEEVMPPDPDDVEVGEHAVQDEMETENEREETKPRPRREIIAEEMEAADRHGTDIALVLVHLNRAEAIARAGDDAVESAEASLRSRLQEASPEHRVERFGELTYGVFFYGGIDKVEPWAIDLQETMDAATGELEGGASIGVALRGRRHETPEALRADATEALKEAYETGTCTIIQ
;
A
#
# COMPACT_ATOMS: atom_id res chain seq x y z
N MET A 1 8.58 5.28 35.16
CA MET A 1 9.18 5.54 36.50
C MET A 1 8.27 5.23 37.71
N ILE A 2 6.95 5.47 37.66
CA ILE A 2 6.02 5.28 38.80
C ILE A 2 6.04 3.87 39.41
N ARG A 3 6.24 2.83 38.58
CA ARG A 3 6.28 1.43 39.04
C ARG A 3 7.46 1.12 39.96
N ALA A 4 8.65 1.66 39.65
CA ALA A 4 9.83 1.49 40.50
C ALA A 4 9.67 2.22 41.83
N LEU A 5 9.05 3.40 41.82
CA LEU A 5 8.79 4.20 43.01
C LEU A 5 7.82 3.50 43.97
N LEU A 6 6.79 2.83 43.45
CA LEU A 6 5.87 2.01 44.26
C LEU A 6 6.55 0.80 44.90
N VAL A 7 7.45 0.12 44.18
CA VAL A 7 8.21 -1.01 44.75
C VAL A 7 9.14 -0.53 45.87
N VAL A 8 9.84 0.59 45.66
CA VAL A 8 10.69 1.21 46.70
C VAL A 8 9.86 1.63 47.91
N LEU A 9 8.68 2.21 47.71
CA LEU A 9 7.78 2.61 48.80
C LEU A 9 7.32 1.40 49.63
N VAL A 10 6.94 0.29 48.99
CA VAL A 10 6.53 -0.94 49.69
C VAL A 10 7.68 -1.52 50.51
N VAL A 11 8.90 -1.55 49.95
CA VAL A 11 10.10 -1.99 50.68
C VAL A 11 10.40 -1.07 51.87
N LEU A 12 10.26 0.25 51.69
CA LEU A 12 10.51 1.23 52.75
C LEU A 12 9.49 1.12 53.89
N ILE A 13 8.21 0.89 53.58
CA ILE A 13 7.16 0.62 54.58
C ILE A 13 7.45 -0.67 55.36
N ALA A 14 7.92 -1.72 54.69
CA ALA A 14 8.28 -2.99 55.35
C ALA A 14 9.48 -2.82 56.31
N ILE A 15 10.50 -2.06 55.90
CA ILE A 15 11.66 -1.74 56.76
C ILE A 15 11.23 -0.88 57.96
N MET A 16 10.34 0.10 57.75
CA MET A 16 9.83 0.95 58.83
C MET A 16 8.98 0.14 59.82
N ALA A 17 8.13 -0.77 59.34
CA ALA A 17 7.31 -1.65 60.18
C ALA A 17 8.16 -2.56 61.08
N PHE A 18 9.31 -3.04 60.57
CA PHE A 18 10.27 -3.84 61.34
C PHE A 18 10.95 -3.05 62.46
N TRP A 19 11.22 -1.77 62.25
CA TRP A 19 11.84 -0.91 63.27
C TRP A 19 10.87 -0.46 64.36
N LEU A 20 9.56 -0.41 64.07
CA LEU A 20 8.53 0.13 64.98
C LEU A 20 7.81 -0.93 65.82
N ASP A 21 8.14 -2.23 65.65
CA ASP A 21 7.55 -3.38 66.35
C ASP A 21 6.00 -3.41 66.37
N ASN A 22 5.39 -2.72 65.41
CA ASN A 22 3.95 -2.50 65.35
C ASN A 22 3.30 -3.55 64.47
N THR A 23 2.73 -4.59 65.09
CA THR A 23 2.19 -5.78 64.41
C THR A 23 1.07 -5.44 63.42
N TRP A 24 0.36 -4.33 63.62
CA TRP A 24 -0.70 -3.86 62.71
C TRP A 24 -0.18 -3.36 61.35
N LEU A 25 1.04 -2.81 61.30
CA LEU A 25 1.62 -2.33 60.04
C LEU A 25 1.92 -3.48 59.07
N TYR A 26 2.24 -4.67 59.60
CA TYR A 26 2.41 -5.87 58.77
C TYR A 26 1.12 -6.28 58.07
N VAL A 27 -0.02 -6.23 58.77
CA VAL A 27 -1.33 -6.55 58.18
C VAL A 27 -1.67 -5.57 57.06
N LEU A 28 -1.44 -4.27 57.29
CA LEU A 28 -1.69 -3.22 56.30
C LEU A 28 -0.77 -3.37 55.06
N SER A 29 0.50 -3.71 55.27
CA SER A 29 1.44 -3.99 54.16
C SER A 29 1.03 -5.22 53.35
N GLY A 30 0.55 -6.27 54.01
CA GLY A 30 0.06 -7.49 53.37
C GLY A 30 -1.17 -7.22 52.50
N ILE A 31 -2.13 -6.45 53.00
CA ILE A 31 -3.33 -6.06 52.24
C ILE A 31 -2.94 -5.24 51.00
N SER A 32 -2.03 -4.28 51.15
CA SER A 32 -1.58 -3.43 50.04
C SER A 32 -0.85 -4.23 48.95
N LEU A 33 -0.05 -5.23 49.35
CA LEU A 33 0.67 -6.11 48.44
C LEU A 33 -0.29 -7.02 47.66
N VAL A 34 -1.28 -7.61 48.35
CA VAL A 34 -2.30 -8.44 47.71
C VAL A 34 -3.18 -7.62 46.76
N ALA A 35 -3.57 -6.40 47.14
CA ALA A 35 -4.32 -5.50 46.27
C ALA A 35 -3.53 -5.12 45.01
N SER A 36 -2.24 -4.83 45.15
CA SER A 36 -1.36 -4.51 44.02
C SER A 36 -1.18 -5.71 43.09
N LEU A 37 -0.98 -6.92 43.63
CA LEU A 37 -0.90 -8.15 42.83
C LEU A 37 -2.21 -8.45 42.11
N GLY A 38 -3.35 -8.27 42.77
CA GLY A 38 -4.68 -8.46 42.20
C GLY A 38 -4.95 -7.50 41.04
N TRP A 39 -4.61 -6.23 41.20
CA TRP A 39 -4.69 -5.23 40.13
C TRP A 39 -3.81 -5.61 38.93
N PHE A 40 -2.57 -6.07 39.18
CA PHE A 40 -1.65 -6.48 38.13
C PHE A 40 -2.15 -7.71 37.36
N ALA A 41 -2.70 -8.71 38.06
CA ALA A 41 -3.30 -9.89 37.45
C ALA A 41 -4.50 -9.53 36.58
N LEU A 42 -5.38 -8.63 37.06
CA LEU A 42 -6.53 -8.14 36.28
C LEU A 42 -6.09 -7.35 35.04
N TYR A 43 -5.09 -6.48 35.18
CA TYR A 43 -4.56 -5.70 34.07
C TYR A 43 -3.94 -6.61 33.00
N GLY A 44 -3.07 -7.54 33.40
CA GLY A 44 -2.46 -8.52 32.50
C GLY A 44 -3.50 -9.42 31.82
N TRP A 45 -4.53 -9.86 32.56
CA TRP A 45 -5.65 -10.61 32.01
C TRP A 45 -6.40 -9.79 30.96
N SER A 46 -6.69 -8.52 31.22
CA SER A 46 -7.39 -7.66 30.27
C SER A 46 -6.61 -7.45 28.97
N ALA A 47 -5.28 -7.27 29.05
CA ALA A 47 -4.40 -7.18 27.90
C ALA A 47 -4.33 -8.50 27.11
N TYR A 48 -4.26 -9.64 27.82
CA TYR A 48 -4.29 -10.97 27.21
C TYR A 48 -5.61 -11.23 26.48
N HIS A 49 -6.75 -10.82 27.05
CA HIS A 49 -8.04 -10.99 26.41
C HIS A 49 -8.24 -10.13 25.17
N ARG A 50 -7.64 -8.92 25.10
CA ARG A 50 -7.63 -8.12 23.86
C ARG A 50 -6.90 -8.87 22.76
N ARG A 51 -5.66 -9.33 23.02
CA ARG A 51 -4.87 -10.15 22.08
C ARG A 51 -5.61 -11.40 21.60
N LYS A 52 -6.32 -12.09 22.50
CA LYS A 52 -7.06 -13.30 22.14
C LYS A 52 -8.31 -13.01 21.30
N ARG A 53 -8.98 -11.87 21.50
CA ARG A 53 -10.10 -11.45 20.63
C ARG A 53 -9.61 -11.05 19.25
N ASP A 54 -8.48 -10.36 19.16
CA ASP A 54 -7.90 -9.94 17.88
C ASP A 54 -7.40 -11.16 17.08
N ALA A 55 -6.78 -12.14 17.77
CA ALA A 55 -6.40 -13.41 17.15
C ALA A 55 -7.61 -14.23 16.68
N ALA A 56 -8.69 -14.30 17.47
CA ALA A 56 -9.90 -15.02 17.08
C ALA A 56 -10.66 -14.33 15.92
N ARG A 57 -10.62 -13.00 15.85
CA ARG A 57 -11.25 -12.24 14.75
C ARG A 57 -10.51 -12.46 13.44
N ASN A 58 -9.18 -12.50 13.48
CA ASN A 58 -8.35 -12.80 12.30
C ASN A 58 -8.54 -14.24 11.79
N ASP A 59 -8.87 -15.20 12.67
CA ASP A 59 -9.11 -16.60 12.28
C ASP A 59 -10.47 -16.76 11.55
N VAL A 60 -11.50 -16.05 12.02
CA VAL A 60 -12.83 -16.02 11.36
C VAL A 60 -12.76 -15.34 9.99
N ASP A 61 -12.01 -14.24 9.87
CA ASP A 61 -11.79 -13.58 8.57
C ASP A 61 -10.96 -14.44 7.61
N ARG A 62 -10.08 -15.30 8.14
CA ARG A 62 -9.31 -16.26 7.35
C ARG A 62 -10.19 -17.40 6.83
N GLU A 63 -11.09 -17.93 7.66
CA GLU A 63 -12.05 -18.97 7.25
C GLU A 63 -13.05 -18.45 6.20
N HIS A 64 -13.53 -17.21 6.33
CA HIS A 64 -14.38 -16.59 5.32
C HIS A 64 -13.65 -16.39 3.99
N ARG A 65 -12.38 -15.96 4.01
CA ARG A 65 -11.55 -15.89 2.79
C ARG A 65 -11.31 -17.26 2.17
N LEU A 66 -11.05 -18.31 2.95
CA LEU A 66 -10.84 -19.68 2.45
C LEU A 66 -12.10 -20.26 1.80
N GLN A 67 -13.30 -19.90 2.30
CA GLN A 67 -14.58 -20.29 1.70
C GLN A 67 -14.84 -19.56 0.37
N ASP A 68 -14.44 -18.28 0.24
CA ASP A 68 -14.54 -17.53 -1.01
C ASP A 68 -13.61 -18.05 -2.12
N PHE A 69 -12.52 -18.73 -1.78
CA PHE A 69 -11.62 -19.37 -2.76
C PHE A 69 -12.01 -20.80 -3.14
N GLY A 70 -13.12 -21.35 -2.62
CA GLY A 70 -13.57 -22.71 -2.94
C GLY A 70 -12.62 -23.83 -2.45
N ILE A 71 -11.67 -23.52 -1.57
CA ILE A 71 -10.71 -24.48 -1.04
C ILE A 71 -11.36 -25.17 0.17
N VAL A 72 -11.96 -26.33 -0.08
CA VAL A 72 -12.49 -27.22 0.98
C VAL A 72 -11.32 -27.70 1.83
N SER A 73 -11.37 -27.41 3.13
CA SER A 73 -10.31 -27.73 4.08
C SER A 73 -10.08 -29.25 4.16
N ILE A 74 -8.91 -29.71 3.66
CA ILE A 74 -8.44 -31.07 3.85
C ILE A 74 -7.98 -31.19 5.31
N ARG A 75 -8.87 -31.64 6.19
CA ARG A 75 -8.48 -32.02 7.56
C ARG A 75 -7.47 -33.17 7.46
N PRO A 76 -6.26 -33.04 8.04
CA PRO A 76 -5.38 -34.19 8.19
C PRO A 76 -6.11 -35.23 9.03
N GLN A 77 -6.32 -36.42 8.48
CA GLN A 77 -6.82 -37.57 9.24
C GLN A 77 -5.82 -37.87 10.36
N ASP A 78 -6.23 -37.64 11.60
CA ASP A 78 -5.51 -38.10 12.77
C ASP A 78 -5.40 -39.63 12.73
N LYS A 79 -4.21 -40.11 12.36
CA LYS A 79 -3.81 -41.52 12.49
C LYS A 79 -3.56 -41.85 13.97
N ARG A 80 -4.62 -41.83 14.78
CA ARG A 80 -4.62 -42.39 16.14
C ARG A 80 -5.99 -43.00 16.44
N SER A 81 -6.29 -44.12 15.80
CA SER A 81 -7.30 -45.08 16.26
C SER A 81 -7.00 -46.45 15.64
N ALA A 82 -5.88 -47.04 16.06
CA ALA A 82 -5.61 -48.45 15.90
C ALA A 82 -5.08 -48.95 17.24
N GLU A 83 -6.00 -49.36 18.13
CA GLU A 83 -5.88 -50.51 19.04
C GLU A 83 -6.97 -50.47 20.11
N LYS A 84 -7.47 -51.67 20.46
CA LYS A 84 -8.53 -52.02 21.43
C LYS A 84 -9.95 -51.72 20.94
N HIS A 85 -10.85 -52.68 20.76
CA HIS A 85 -11.02 -53.98 21.44
C HIS A 85 -11.86 -54.96 20.60
N SER A 86 -11.42 -56.24 20.56
CA SER A 86 -12.28 -57.38 20.23
C SER A 86 -13.16 -57.73 21.44
N GLN A 87 -14.47 -57.89 21.25
CA GLN A 87 -15.31 -58.92 21.90
C GLN A 87 -16.78 -58.85 21.40
N THR A 88 -17.19 -59.87 20.65
CA THR A 88 -18.56 -60.41 20.51
C THR A 88 -18.75 -61.47 21.61
N PRO A 89 -19.94 -62.08 21.95
CA PRO A 89 -21.34 -61.99 21.46
C PRO A 89 -22.32 -61.59 22.62
N VAL A 90 -23.68 -61.50 22.54
CA VAL A 90 -24.71 -62.54 22.29
C VAL A 90 -26.14 -61.92 22.18
N GLN A 91 -26.98 -62.52 21.33
CA GLN A 91 -28.42 -62.87 21.44
C GLN A 91 -29.57 -61.87 21.71
N SER A 92 -30.63 -62.07 20.90
CA SER A 92 -32.08 -62.06 21.20
C SER A 92 -32.72 -60.69 21.53
N GLU A 93 -33.98 -60.36 21.25
CA GLU A 93 -35.16 -61.04 20.69
C GLU A 93 -36.23 -59.94 20.43
N SER A 94 -37.11 -60.20 19.46
CA SER A 94 -38.57 -59.97 19.54
C SER A 94 -39.23 -58.56 19.55
N ALA A 95 -40.24 -58.49 18.67
CA ALA A 95 -41.61 -57.97 18.87
C ALA A 95 -41.83 -56.45 18.72
N SER A 96 -42.54 -56.04 17.64
CA SER A 96 -43.98 -55.65 17.58
C SER A 96 -44.27 -54.32 18.29
N VAL A 97 -45.03 -53.36 17.75
CA VAL A 97 -46.50 -53.35 17.61
C VAL A 97 -46.94 -52.08 16.85
N THR A 98 -47.77 -52.27 15.83
CA THR A 98 -49.04 -51.58 15.50
C THR A 98 -49.34 -50.15 15.98
N SER A 99 -49.80 -49.29 15.06
CA SER A 99 -51.06 -48.47 15.09
C SER A 99 -51.03 -47.49 13.91
N ALA A 100 -51.84 -47.56 12.84
CA ALA A 100 -53.30 -47.58 12.67
C ALA A 100 -53.98 -46.19 12.67
N SER A 101 -54.76 -45.96 11.59
CA SER A 101 -55.88 -45.02 11.42
C SER A 101 -55.54 -43.53 11.32
N SER A 102 -56.16 -42.69 10.49
CA SER A 102 -57.56 -42.67 10.03
C SER A 102 -57.73 -41.66 8.87
N SER A 103 -58.54 -42.04 7.87
CA SER A 103 -59.67 -41.33 7.20
C SER A 103 -59.69 -39.79 7.15
N ALA A 104 -60.28 -39.09 6.19
CA ALA A 104 -61.18 -39.33 5.06
C ALA A 104 -61.18 -38.02 4.24
N GLU A 105 -61.32 -38.05 2.91
CA GLU A 105 -62.58 -37.69 2.21
C GLU A 105 -62.90 -36.19 2.16
N THR A 106 -63.08 -35.66 0.92
CA THR A 106 -64.21 -34.82 0.43
C THR A 106 -63.72 -33.80 -0.64
N ALA A 107 -64.14 -34.00 -1.90
CA ALA A 107 -64.24 -32.96 -2.94
C ALA A 107 -65.49 -32.06 -2.65
N PRO A 108 -65.96 -31.06 -3.45
CA PRO A 108 -65.53 -30.57 -4.75
C PRO A 108 -65.61 -29.01 -4.94
N SER A 109 -65.38 -28.56 -6.18
CA SER A 109 -65.94 -27.36 -6.84
C SER A 109 -65.70 -25.94 -6.27
N THR A 110 -65.11 -25.05 -7.08
CA THR A 110 -65.83 -23.90 -7.66
C THR A 110 -65.02 -23.15 -8.72
N ARG A 111 -65.71 -22.82 -9.82
CA ARG A 111 -65.37 -21.87 -10.90
C ARG A 111 -65.99 -20.51 -10.52
N PRO A 112 -65.41 -19.34 -10.87
CA PRO A 112 -65.91 -18.53 -12.01
C PRO A 112 -64.78 -17.74 -12.75
N SER A 113 -64.69 -17.74 -14.08
CA SER A 113 -65.12 -16.67 -15.01
C SER A 113 -64.86 -15.20 -14.61
N SER A 114 -63.97 -14.51 -15.33
CA SER A 114 -64.28 -13.28 -16.09
C SER A 114 -63.04 -12.65 -16.76
N THR A 115 -63.16 -12.38 -18.06
CA THR A 115 -62.43 -11.38 -18.85
C THR A 115 -62.85 -9.95 -18.48
N PRO A 116 -62.02 -8.92 -18.74
CA PRO A 116 -62.33 -8.08 -19.91
C PRO A 116 -61.12 -7.52 -20.71
N ARG A 117 -61.50 -7.06 -21.91
CA ARG A 117 -60.77 -6.39 -23.00
C ARG A 117 -60.71 -4.86 -22.78
N GLY A 118 -59.72 -4.22 -23.42
CA GLY A 118 -59.72 -2.80 -23.84
C GLY A 118 -58.26 -2.33 -23.96
N ARG A 119 -57.64 -2.00 -25.10
CA ARG A 119 -58.00 -1.31 -26.36
C ARG A 119 -58.41 0.16 -26.18
N THR A 120 -57.46 1.06 -26.42
CA THR A 120 -57.68 2.39 -27.01
C THR A 120 -56.57 2.71 -28.01
N ASP A 121 -57.03 2.96 -29.23
CA ASP A 121 -56.34 3.54 -30.38
C ASP A 121 -56.33 5.09 -30.28
N GLY A 122 -55.40 5.76 -30.98
CA GLY A 122 -55.45 7.19 -31.35
C GLY A 122 -54.06 7.85 -31.36
N ARG A 123 -53.35 8.14 -32.46
CA ARG A 123 -53.62 8.69 -33.81
C ARG A 123 -53.82 10.22 -33.85
N GLY A 124 -52.85 10.91 -34.49
CA GLY A 124 -52.89 12.29 -35.02
C GLY A 124 -51.50 12.95 -34.89
N ALA A 125 -50.61 13.02 -35.89
CA ALA A 125 -50.63 13.65 -37.23
C ALA A 125 -50.43 15.18 -37.22
N SER A 126 -49.25 15.64 -37.69
CA SER A 126 -48.99 16.75 -38.63
C SER A 126 -47.47 16.96 -38.72
N GLU A 127 -46.81 16.62 -39.83
CA GLU A 127 -46.54 17.51 -40.97
C GLU A 127 -45.64 18.72 -40.63
N ASN A 128 -44.38 18.68 -41.08
CA ASN A 128 -43.90 19.75 -41.97
C ASN A 128 -42.75 19.26 -42.87
N LYS A 129 -42.81 19.72 -44.11
CA LYS A 129 -42.06 19.30 -45.31
C LYS A 129 -41.39 20.56 -45.85
N GLY A 130 -40.13 20.51 -46.25
CA GLY A 130 -39.48 21.70 -46.82
C GLY A 130 -38.09 21.45 -47.40
N SER A 131 -38.05 20.93 -48.63
CA SER A 131 -36.88 20.80 -49.50
C SER A 131 -36.37 22.14 -50.06
N ARG A 132 -35.07 22.21 -50.38
CA ARG A 132 -34.36 22.96 -51.46
C ARG A 132 -32.87 22.58 -51.31
N GLN A 133 -32.13 21.92 -52.22
CA GLN A 133 -31.95 21.90 -53.68
C GLN A 133 -31.35 23.18 -54.31
N GLY A 134 -30.17 23.00 -54.92
CA GLY A 134 -29.39 23.94 -55.75
C GLY A 134 -28.19 24.53 -54.99
N ASP A 135 -26.95 24.63 -55.50
CA ASP A 135 -26.43 24.43 -56.85
C ASP A 135 -24.88 24.39 -56.85
N ARG A 136 -24.33 23.98 -57.99
CA ARG A 136 -22.93 23.79 -58.40
C ARG A 136 -22.02 25.03 -58.38
N ALA A 137 -20.73 24.80 -58.13
CA ALA A 137 -19.53 25.28 -58.89
C ALA A 137 -18.30 24.60 -58.23
N SER A 138 -17.39 23.83 -58.86
CA SER A 138 -16.69 23.84 -60.14
C SER A 138 -15.73 25.03 -60.36
N THR A 139 -14.46 24.81 -60.02
CA THR A 139 -13.21 25.41 -60.55
C THR A 139 -12.08 24.53 -59.96
N ALA A 140 -11.37 23.66 -60.66
CA ALA A 140 -10.47 23.80 -61.80
C ALA A 140 -9.23 24.65 -61.52
N GLY A 141 -8.06 23.99 -61.54
CA GLY A 141 -6.71 24.58 -61.61
C GLY A 141 -5.83 24.18 -60.42
N ALA A 142 -4.58 23.75 -60.56
CA ALA A 142 -3.76 23.41 -61.71
C ALA A 142 -2.55 22.61 -61.17
N ALA A 143 -2.08 21.66 -61.98
CA ALA A 143 -0.83 20.97 -61.74
C ALA A 143 0.36 21.90 -61.90
N THR A 144 1.40 21.74 -61.07
CA THR A 144 2.78 22.00 -61.51
C THR A 144 3.71 20.99 -60.86
N ALA A 145 4.23 20.09 -61.68
CA ALA A 145 5.43 19.33 -61.40
C ALA A 145 6.65 20.25 -61.61
N THR A 146 7.64 20.18 -60.72
CA THR A 146 9.00 20.63 -61.02
C THR A 146 10.00 19.56 -60.62
N THR A 147 10.76 19.21 -61.64
CA THR A 147 11.85 18.26 -61.80
C THR A 147 13.13 18.69 -61.05
N GLY A 148 13.81 17.70 -60.47
CA GLY A 148 15.26 17.44 -60.37
C GLY A 148 16.34 18.54 -60.46
N ALA A 149 17.31 18.44 -59.53
CA ALA A 149 18.77 18.54 -59.69
C ALA A 149 19.39 18.32 -58.29
N ALA A 150 20.22 17.34 -57.93
CA ALA A 150 21.44 16.75 -58.51
C ALA A 150 22.64 17.71 -58.59
N VAL A 151 23.70 17.35 -57.84
CA VAL A 151 25.13 17.76 -57.91
C VAL A 151 25.40 19.14 -57.26
N THR A 152 26.30 19.32 -56.29
CA THR A 152 27.76 19.11 -56.39
C THR A 152 28.42 19.13 -55.00
N ALA A 153 29.43 18.30 -54.83
CA ALA A 153 30.38 18.30 -53.72
C ALA A 153 31.17 19.61 -53.62
N THR A 154 31.61 19.97 -52.41
CA THR A 154 32.77 20.84 -52.21
C THR A 154 33.52 20.37 -50.97
N GLU A 155 34.72 19.83 -51.23
CA GLU A 155 35.80 19.59 -50.29
C GLU A 155 36.32 20.92 -49.71
N THR A 156 36.56 20.95 -48.41
CA THR A 156 37.59 21.76 -47.73
C THR A 156 37.96 20.98 -46.46
N MET A 157 39.04 20.19 -46.49
CA MET A 157 40.40 20.52 -46.05
C MET A 157 40.52 20.93 -44.56
N ASP A 158 41.04 19.96 -43.81
CA ASP A 158 42.10 20.07 -42.78
C ASP A 158 41.99 21.16 -41.69
N GLU A 159 41.66 20.73 -40.48
CA GLU A 159 42.39 21.21 -39.30
C GLU A 159 42.62 20.07 -38.29
N ASP A 160 43.89 19.70 -38.20
CA ASP A 160 44.51 18.69 -37.36
C ASP A 160 44.61 19.22 -35.92
N VAL A 161 43.68 18.82 -35.04
CA VAL A 161 43.81 19.04 -33.59
C VAL A 161 43.63 17.72 -32.89
N SER A 162 44.78 17.14 -32.54
CA SER A 162 44.93 15.96 -31.69
C SER A 162 44.78 16.37 -30.21
N PRO A 163 43.77 15.91 -29.45
CA PRO A 163 43.82 15.97 -28.00
C PRO A 163 44.41 14.67 -27.43
N SER A 164 45.53 14.82 -26.73
CA SER A 164 46.16 13.78 -25.90
C SER A 164 45.21 13.26 -24.81
N PRO A 165 45.30 11.98 -24.42
CA PRO A 165 44.51 11.42 -23.32
C PRO A 165 45.13 11.86 -21.99
N THR A 166 44.38 12.62 -21.20
CA THR A 166 44.73 12.88 -19.80
C THR A 166 44.06 11.81 -18.94
N GLU A 167 44.91 11.03 -18.28
CA GLU A 167 44.58 9.98 -17.32
C GLU A 167 43.90 10.53 -16.05
N ASP A 168 43.00 9.70 -15.52
CA ASP A 168 42.71 9.46 -14.11
C ASP A 168 42.22 10.62 -13.22
N GLY A 169 40.91 10.87 -13.32
CA GLY A 169 40.10 11.26 -12.17
C GLY A 169 39.34 10.04 -11.63
N PRO A 170 39.23 9.83 -10.31
CA PRO A 170 38.47 8.71 -9.76
C PRO A 170 37.00 8.90 -10.14
N GLY A 171 36.57 8.14 -11.14
CA GLY A 171 35.19 8.08 -11.58
C GLY A 171 34.33 7.64 -10.41
N ILE A 172 33.46 8.54 -9.95
CA ILE A 172 32.26 8.15 -9.23
C ILE A 172 31.47 7.31 -10.23
N THR A 173 31.65 6.00 -10.19
CA THR A 173 30.78 5.04 -10.87
C THR A 173 29.44 5.10 -10.15
N THR A 174 28.61 6.06 -10.51
CA THR A 174 27.17 5.86 -10.43
C THR A 174 26.91 4.65 -11.30
N SER A 175 26.77 3.49 -10.66
CA SER A 175 26.37 2.23 -11.30
C SER A 175 25.00 2.47 -11.93
N SER A 176 25.00 3.01 -13.15
CA SER A 176 23.86 3.04 -14.05
C SER A 176 23.41 1.60 -14.17
N ARG A 177 22.33 1.28 -13.43
CA ARG A 177 21.81 -0.06 -13.24
C ARG A 177 21.17 -0.46 -14.57
N ALA A 178 22.02 -0.91 -15.50
CA ALA A 178 21.66 -1.17 -16.88
C ALA A 178 20.34 -1.95 -16.98
N THR A 179 19.42 -1.40 -17.77
CA THR A 179 18.11 -1.97 -18.07
C THR A 179 18.26 -3.45 -18.37
N GLU A 180 17.55 -4.29 -17.62
CA GLU A 180 17.71 -5.73 -17.76
C GLU A 180 17.14 -6.18 -19.11
N PRO A 181 17.95 -6.79 -20.00
CA PRO A 181 17.53 -7.04 -21.38
C PRO A 181 16.33 -7.99 -21.51
N VAL A 182 16.01 -8.74 -20.44
CA VAL A 182 14.89 -9.70 -20.40
C VAL A 182 13.56 -9.02 -20.04
N LEU A 183 13.57 -7.90 -19.32
CA LEU A 183 12.34 -7.26 -18.85
C LEU A 183 11.61 -6.52 -19.97
N VAL A 184 12.34 -5.90 -20.91
CA VAL A 184 11.74 -5.13 -22.01
C VAL A 184 10.84 -6.02 -22.89
N PRO A 185 11.29 -7.20 -23.39
CA PRO A 185 10.42 -8.09 -24.17
C PRO A 185 9.18 -8.57 -23.40
N LEU A 186 9.28 -8.79 -22.08
CA LEU A 186 8.13 -9.21 -21.25
C LEU A 186 7.08 -8.10 -21.11
N VAL A 187 7.54 -6.86 -20.90
CA VAL A 187 6.66 -5.69 -20.82
C VAL A 187 6.04 -5.39 -22.19
N GLU A 188 6.79 -5.57 -23.27
CA GLU A 188 6.28 -5.43 -24.64
C GLU A 188 5.23 -6.50 -24.99
N SER A 189 5.45 -7.76 -24.60
CA SER A 189 4.47 -8.83 -24.84
C SER A 189 3.20 -8.64 -24.02
N LEU A 190 3.30 -8.15 -22.77
CA LEU A 190 2.14 -7.75 -21.97
C LEU A 190 1.36 -6.63 -22.64
N ARG A 191 2.05 -5.56 -23.09
CA ARG A 191 1.42 -4.43 -23.77
C ARG A 191 0.58 -4.88 -24.96
N ALA A 192 1.14 -5.76 -25.80
CA ALA A 192 0.44 -6.30 -26.96
C ALA A 192 -0.73 -7.23 -26.57
N ALA A 193 -0.57 -8.03 -25.50
CA ALA A 193 -1.58 -9.01 -25.07
C ALA A 193 -2.86 -8.37 -24.51
N VAL A 194 -2.74 -7.20 -23.88
CA VAL A 194 -3.87 -6.47 -23.28
C VAL A 194 -4.28 -5.22 -24.06
N ASP A 195 -3.71 -5.06 -25.26
CA ASP A 195 -3.91 -3.90 -26.14
C ASP A 195 -3.71 -2.55 -25.43
N ALA A 196 -2.68 -2.48 -24.59
CA ALA A 196 -2.34 -1.28 -23.84
C ALA A 196 -1.61 -0.26 -24.72
N HIS A 197 -1.75 1.01 -24.35
CA HIS A 197 -0.99 2.09 -24.97
C HIS A 197 0.45 2.08 -24.43
N SER A 198 0.63 2.01 -23.11
CA SER A 198 1.91 1.73 -22.48
C SER A 198 1.82 0.74 -21.33
N VAL A 199 2.92 0.03 -21.10
CA VAL A 199 3.16 -0.77 -19.90
C VAL A 199 4.52 -0.38 -19.34
N CYS A 200 4.57 -0.09 -18.05
CA CYS A 200 5.77 0.32 -17.34
C CYS A 200 5.97 -0.53 -16.08
N LEU A 201 7.18 -1.02 -15.87
CA LEU A 201 7.61 -1.61 -14.61
C LEU A 201 8.32 -0.52 -13.81
N LEU A 202 7.66 -0.08 -12.74
CA LEU A 202 8.14 0.98 -11.87
C LEU A 202 8.67 0.39 -10.56
N VAL A 203 9.77 0.97 -10.09
CA VAL A 203 10.27 0.76 -8.74
C VAL A 203 10.06 2.06 -7.99
N GLN A 204 9.21 2.04 -6.98
CA GLN A 204 9.08 3.13 -6.03
C GLN A 204 10.13 2.93 -4.94
N GLU A 205 11.13 3.79 -4.98
CA GLU A 205 12.09 3.90 -3.89
C GLU A 205 11.44 4.66 -2.74
N ASP A 206 11.76 4.21 -1.54
CA ASP A 206 10.99 4.42 -0.33
C ASP A 206 10.56 5.90 -0.12
N VAL A 207 9.27 6.07 0.20
CA VAL A 207 8.63 7.30 0.70
C VAL A 207 8.50 8.50 -0.26
N VAL A 208 9.42 8.78 -1.20
CA VAL A 208 9.45 10.08 -1.95
C VAL A 208 8.50 10.21 -3.13
N LEU A 209 7.54 9.29 -3.31
CA LEU A 209 6.73 9.20 -4.54
C LEU A 209 7.59 9.39 -5.80
N GLU A 210 8.83 8.87 -5.71
CA GLU A 210 9.83 8.89 -6.75
C GLU A 210 9.87 7.49 -7.34
N TYR A 211 9.73 7.43 -8.65
CA TYR A 211 9.60 6.19 -9.39
C TYR A 211 10.76 6.09 -10.36
N HIS A 212 11.49 5.00 -10.26
CA HIS A 212 12.49 4.62 -11.23
C HIS A 212 11.85 3.73 -12.31
N ILE A 213 12.05 4.12 -13.57
CA ILE A 213 11.59 3.34 -14.73
C ILE A 213 12.56 2.19 -14.94
N ARG A 214 12.11 0.96 -14.63
CA ARG A 214 12.95 -0.23 -14.77
C ARG A 214 12.81 -0.90 -16.13
N ALA A 215 11.63 -0.83 -16.72
CA ALA A 215 11.36 -1.22 -18.10
C ALA A 215 10.07 -0.56 -18.56
N ILE A 216 9.97 -0.19 -19.84
CA ILE A 216 8.75 0.37 -20.43
C ILE A 216 8.61 -0.09 -21.87
N ALA A 217 7.39 -0.38 -22.27
CA ALA A 217 7.00 -0.56 -23.67
C ALA A 217 5.79 0.34 -23.94
N SER A 218 5.88 1.18 -24.97
CA SER A 218 4.85 2.15 -25.34
C SER A 218 4.60 2.15 -26.84
N GLN A 219 3.39 2.48 -27.26
CA GLN A 219 3.08 2.85 -28.63
C GLN A 219 3.52 4.28 -28.99
N SER A 220 3.77 5.13 -27.98
CA SER A 220 4.26 6.50 -28.16
C SER A 220 5.78 6.52 -28.14
N ASP A 221 6.38 7.30 -29.05
CA ASP A 221 7.81 7.58 -29.04
C ASP A 221 8.17 8.67 -28.00
N ALA A 222 7.19 9.43 -27.51
CA ALA A 222 7.36 10.51 -26.54
C ALA A 222 7.31 10.02 -25.08
N VAL A 223 7.97 8.89 -24.80
CA VAL A 223 8.11 8.32 -23.45
C VAL A 223 9.56 8.24 -23.01
N LYS A 224 9.80 8.55 -21.74
CA LYS A 224 11.08 8.30 -21.08
C LYS A 224 11.26 6.80 -20.91
N ARG A 225 12.29 6.25 -21.53
CA ARG A 225 12.58 4.80 -21.47
C ARG A 225 13.32 4.38 -20.20
N GLU A 226 13.96 5.34 -19.54
CA GLU A 226 14.79 5.15 -18.37
C GLU A 226 14.78 6.44 -17.52
N GLY A 227 15.33 6.35 -16.31
CA GLY A 227 15.44 7.46 -15.37
C GLY A 227 14.40 7.43 -14.27
N MET A 228 14.25 8.57 -13.59
CA MET A 228 13.40 8.75 -12.42
C MET A 228 12.43 9.90 -12.64
N PHE A 229 11.27 9.82 -12.02
CA PHE A 229 10.32 10.94 -11.95
C PHE A 229 9.58 10.92 -10.61
N SER A 230 9.13 12.09 -10.16
CA SER A 230 8.36 12.25 -8.92
C SER A 230 6.93 12.70 -9.21
N THR A 231 5.98 12.21 -8.42
CA THR A 231 4.57 12.63 -8.46
C THR A 231 4.16 13.28 -7.13
N SER A 232 3.13 14.12 -7.17
CA SER A 232 2.56 14.72 -5.95
C SER A 232 1.71 13.71 -5.16
N ASP A 233 1.04 12.80 -5.88
CA ASP A 233 0.15 11.78 -5.31
C ASP A 233 0.71 10.37 -5.59
N PRO A 234 0.55 9.41 -4.66
CA PRO A 234 1.00 8.05 -4.88
C PRO A 234 0.32 7.42 -6.09
N LEU A 235 1.14 6.79 -6.95
CA LEU A 235 0.64 5.96 -8.06
C LEU A 235 -0.01 4.69 -7.51
N LEU A 236 0.64 4.06 -6.51
CA LEU A 236 0.15 2.88 -5.84
C LEU A 236 -0.07 3.20 -4.35
N THR A 237 -1.32 3.18 -3.89
CA THR A 237 -1.65 3.37 -2.48
C THR A 237 -1.45 2.07 -1.68
N ALA A 238 -1.41 2.18 -0.35
CA ALA A 238 -1.29 1.01 0.53
C ALA A 238 -2.49 0.06 0.44
N SER A 239 -3.67 0.54 0.06
CA SER A 239 -4.84 -0.32 -0.18
C SER A 239 -4.74 -1.06 -1.51
N MET A 240 -4.22 -0.40 -2.55
CA MET A 240 -4.00 -1.00 -3.88
C MET A 240 -2.88 -2.04 -3.85
N SER A 241 -1.83 -1.85 -3.05
CA SER A 241 -0.72 -2.82 -2.92
C SER A 241 -1.14 -4.19 -2.36
N ARG A 242 -2.31 -4.26 -1.71
CA ARG A 242 -2.89 -5.49 -1.15
C ARG A 242 -3.82 -6.20 -2.13
N GLN A 243 -4.17 -5.55 -3.23
CA GLN A 243 -4.99 -6.14 -4.29
C GLN A 243 -4.05 -6.72 -5.36
N PRO A 244 -4.43 -7.83 -6.01
CA PRO A 244 -3.63 -8.37 -7.11
C PRO A 244 -3.57 -7.38 -8.28
N ILE A 245 -4.67 -6.67 -8.52
CA ILE A 245 -4.76 -5.61 -9.52
C ILE A 245 -5.82 -4.58 -9.12
N SER A 246 -5.47 -3.31 -9.26
CA SER A 246 -6.38 -2.18 -9.07
C SER A 246 -6.51 -1.41 -10.38
N VAL A 247 -7.75 -1.26 -10.87
CA VAL A 247 -8.06 -0.53 -12.10
C VAL A 247 -8.74 0.78 -11.74
N ARG A 248 -8.26 1.88 -12.32
CA ARG A 248 -8.79 3.24 -12.10
C ARG A 248 -9.12 3.85 -13.45
N ARG A 249 -10.23 4.60 -13.48
CA ARG A 249 -10.54 5.51 -14.58
C ARG A 249 -9.87 6.85 -14.28
N ILE A 250 -9.15 7.42 -15.25
CA ILE A 250 -8.70 8.80 -15.12
C ILE A 250 -9.78 9.69 -15.70
N GLU A 251 -10.41 10.46 -14.82
CA GLU A 251 -11.33 11.51 -15.22
C GLU A 251 -10.54 12.81 -15.27
N GLY A 252 -10.11 13.22 -16.46
CA GLY A 252 -9.30 14.40 -16.64
C GLY A 252 -8.76 14.52 -18.05
N GLY A 253 -8.58 15.74 -18.54
CA GLY A 253 -7.88 15.99 -19.79
C GLY A 253 -6.39 15.64 -19.69
N ARG A 254 -5.64 15.94 -20.77
CA ARG A 254 -4.19 15.70 -20.83
C ARG A 254 -3.39 16.27 -19.66
N ASP A 255 -3.83 17.39 -19.09
CA ASP A 255 -3.12 18.07 -17.99
C ASP A 255 -3.08 17.21 -16.71
N VAL A 256 -4.15 16.47 -16.43
CA VAL A 256 -4.21 15.56 -15.27
C VAL A 256 -3.27 14.38 -15.49
N VAL A 257 -3.26 13.82 -16.70
CA VAL A 257 -2.35 12.74 -17.09
C VAL A 257 -0.89 13.21 -17.03
N ALA A 258 -0.58 14.44 -17.46
CA ALA A 258 0.76 15.01 -17.38
C ALA A 258 1.28 15.16 -15.94
N GLY A 259 0.39 15.52 -15.00
CA GLY A 259 0.71 15.59 -13.58
C GLY A 259 0.98 14.21 -12.96
N TYR A 260 0.21 13.20 -13.39
CA TYR A 260 0.23 11.86 -12.79
C TYR A 260 1.28 10.93 -13.43
N LEU A 261 1.37 10.90 -14.76
CA LEU A 261 2.20 9.99 -15.56
C LEU A 261 3.40 10.74 -16.17
N ARG A 262 4.33 11.15 -15.32
CA ARG A 262 5.50 11.98 -15.71
C ARG A 262 6.60 11.27 -16.50
N TYR A 263 6.35 10.01 -16.90
CA TYR A 263 7.17 9.31 -17.88
C TYR A 263 6.79 9.64 -19.33
N TYR A 264 5.67 10.33 -19.59
CA TYR A 264 5.39 10.96 -20.89
C TYR A 264 6.01 12.36 -20.96
N ASP A 265 6.59 12.69 -22.10
CA ASP A 265 6.94 14.08 -22.42
C ASP A 265 5.74 14.84 -23.01
N ASP A 266 4.90 14.15 -23.81
CA ASP A 266 3.61 14.63 -24.32
C ASP A 266 2.56 13.53 -24.17
N PRO A 267 1.70 13.58 -23.12
CA PRO A 267 0.82 12.47 -22.80
C PRO A 267 -0.37 12.36 -23.78
N PRO A 268 -0.68 11.14 -24.24
CA PRO A 268 -1.91 10.86 -24.98
C PRO A 268 -3.14 10.99 -24.07
N THR A 269 -4.34 10.92 -24.64
CA THR A 269 -5.59 10.82 -23.87
C THR A 269 -5.72 9.41 -23.31
N ILE A 270 -5.40 9.24 -22.03
CA ILE A 270 -5.51 7.98 -21.28
C ILE A 270 -6.83 7.97 -20.51
N ASP A 271 -7.60 6.89 -20.66
CA ASP A 271 -8.91 6.72 -19.99
C ASP A 271 -8.80 5.79 -18.78
N HIS A 272 -7.93 4.79 -18.85
CA HIS A 272 -7.79 3.75 -17.83
C HIS A 272 -6.34 3.50 -17.45
N ILE A 273 -6.12 3.25 -16.16
CA ILE A 273 -4.87 2.71 -15.62
C ILE A 273 -5.18 1.44 -14.84
N ALA A 274 -4.38 0.41 -15.04
CA ALA A 274 -4.31 -0.74 -14.15
C ALA A 274 -2.93 -0.82 -13.47
N LEU A 275 -2.95 -1.08 -12.17
CA LEU A 275 -1.77 -1.19 -11.32
C LEU A 275 -1.74 -2.58 -10.70
N ALA A 276 -0.63 -3.30 -10.88
CA ALA A 276 -0.43 -4.65 -10.35
C ALA A 276 0.88 -4.73 -9.55
N PRO A 277 0.82 -4.93 -8.23
CA PRO A 277 2.01 -5.07 -7.38
C PRO A 277 2.85 -6.29 -7.79
N VAL A 278 4.17 -6.11 -7.87
CA VAL A 278 5.13 -7.19 -8.13
C VAL A 278 5.75 -7.60 -6.80
N GLN A 279 5.28 -8.71 -6.25
CA GLN A 279 5.69 -9.19 -4.93
C GLN A 279 7.12 -9.71 -4.96
N LEU A 280 8.07 -8.87 -4.58
CA LEU A 280 9.47 -9.26 -4.35
C LEU A 280 9.65 -9.63 -2.88
N ARG A 281 10.44 -10.68 -2.64
CA ARG A 281 10.83 -11.03 -1.27
C ARG A 281 11.93 -10.05 -0.85
N ASP A 282 11.78 -9.49 0.35
CA ASP A 282 12.87 -8.82 1.07
C ASP A 282 13.44 -7.59 0.35
N THR A 283 12.57 -6.68 -0.09
CA THR A 283 12.99 -5.41 -0.69
C THR A 283 12.34 -4.23 0.03
N ALA A 284 13.14 -3.24 0.40
CA ALA A 284 12.67 -1.96 0.93
C ALA A 284 11.93 -1.09 -0.12
N THR A 285 11.95 -1.51 -1.39
CA THR A 285 11.32 -0.80 -2.51
C THR A 285 10.03 -1.49 -2.95
N THR A 286 9.01 -0.71 -3.29
CA THR A 286 7.77 -1.26 -3.85
C THR A 286 7.89 -1.34 -5.37
N THR A 287 7.82 -2.53 -5.95
CA THR A 287 7.82 -2.73 -7.41
C THR A 287 6.41 -3.02 -7.89
N PHE A 288 5.98 -2.39 -8.98
CA PHE A 288 4.66 -2.64 -9.55
C PHE A 288 4.63 -2.40 -11.07
N LEU A 289 3.68 -3.05 -11.74
CA LEU A 289 3.33 -2.77 -13.12
C LEU A 289 2.27 -1.68 -13.18
N LEU A 290 2.48 -0.73 -14.09
CA LEU A 290 1.51 0.27 -14.49
C LEU A 290 1.17 0.04 -15.96
N VAL A 291 -0.10 -0.21 -16.25
CA VAL A 291 -0.64 -0.42 -17.60
C VAL A 291 -1.61 0.71 -17.87
N ASP A 292 -1.42 1.45 -18.96
CA ASP A 292 -2.35 2.48 -19.40
C ASP A 292 -3.01 2.14 -20.74
N ALA A 293 -4.23 2.60 -20.92
CA ALA A 293 -4.99 2.40 -22.15
C ALA A 293 -5.75 3.67 -22.52
N THR A 294 -5.80 3.94 -23.83
CA THR A 294 -6.76 4.86 -24.43
C THR A 294 -8.12 4.16 -24.55
N GLY A 295 -9.22 4.91 -24.73
CA GLY A 295 -10.60 4.43 -24.60
C GLY A 295 -11.05 3.27 -25.50
N GLU A 296 -10.18 2.73 -26.35
CA GLU A 296 -10.41 1.47 -27.07
C GLU A 296 -10.12 0.23 -26.19
N GLY A 297 -9.21 0.33 -25.22
CA GLY A 297 -8.80 -0.77 -24.35
C GLY A 297 -9.53 -0.80 -23.00
N ASP A 298 -10.29 -1.86 -22.74
CA ASP A 298 -10.92 -2.10 -21.43
C ASP A 298 -9.99 -2.90 -20.50
N LEU A 299 -9.17 -2.19 -19.73
CA LEU A 299 -8.32 -2.79 -18.69
C LEU A 299 -9.12 -3.38 -17.50
N GLY A 300 -10.41 -3.04 -17.39
CA GLY A 300 -11.32 -3.59 -16.40
C GLY A 300 -11.84 -4.97 -16.77
N ALA A 301 -11.71 -5.39 -18.04
CA ALA A 301 -12.17 -6.68 -18.52
C ALA A 301 -11.51 -7.83 -17.73
N PRO A 302 -12.27 -8.86 -17.30
CA PRO A 302 -11.72 -9.96 -16.50
C PRO A 302 -10.49 -10.65 -17.12
N ASN A 303 -10.47 -10.78 -18.45
CA ASN A 303 -9.34 -11.36 -19.17
C ASN A 303 -8.07 -10.49 -19.10
N ALA A 304 -8.21 -9.17 -19.30
CA ALA A 304 -7.09 -8.24 -19.20
C ALA A 304 -6.50 -8.27 -17.78
N ARG A 305 -7.36 -8.26 -16.75
CA ARG A 305 -6.95 -8.35 -15.35
C ARG A 305 -6.15 -9.61 -15.04
N ALA A 306 -6.65 -10.77 -15.47
CA ALA A 306 -5.97 -12.05 -15.27
C ALA A 306 -4.61 -12.11 -15.98
N ILE A 307 -4.52 -11.56 -17.20
CA ILE A 307 -3.25 -11.48 -17.94
C ILE A 307 -2.24 -10.60 -17.20
N ILE A 308 -2.65 -9.39 -16.77
CA ILE A 308 -1.76 -8.47 -16.05
C ILE A 308 -1.25 -9.09 -14.74
N GLU A 309 -2.12 -9.73 -13.98
CA GLU A 309 -1.77 -10.44 -12.74
C GLU A 309 -0.73 -11.54 -13.01
N GLN A 310 -0.96 -12.41 -14.00
CA GLN A 310 -0.02 -13.49 -14.35
C GLN A 310 1.35 -12.96 -14.79
N TYR A 311 1.40 -11.83 -15.50
CA TYR A 311 2.64 -11.18 -15.87
C TYR A 311 3.37 -10.56 -14.68
N ALA A 312 2.65 -9.96 -13.72
CA ALA A 312 3.24 -9.45 -12.49
C ALA A 312 3.94 -10.57 -11.71
N GLU A 313 3.29 -11.73 -11.57
CA GLU A 313 3.89 -12.92 -10.96
C GLU A 313 5.12 -13.42 -11.71
N THR A 314 5.05 -13.47 -13.04
CA THR A 314 6.16 -13.92 -13.89
C THR A 314 7.37 -13.00 -13.75
N ILE A 315 7.16 -11.69 -13.75
CA ILE A 315 8.21 -10.69 -13.53
C ILE A 315 8.81 -10.83 -12.13
N ALA A 316 7.99 -11.07 -11.10
CA ALA A 316 8.48 -11.32 -9.74
C ALA A 316 9.44 -12.52 -9.70
N LEU A 317 9.10 -13.63 -10.38
CA LEU A 317 9.97 -14.80 -10.45
C LEU A 317 11.29 -14.51 -11.16
N VAL A 318 11.27 -13.78 -12.28
CA VAL A 318 12.47 -13.38 -13.01
C VAL A 318 13.40 -12.54 -12.12
N LEU A 319 12.85 -11.52 -11.46
CA LEU A 319 13.61 -10.64 -10.57
C LEU A 319 14.19 -11.39 -9.36
N GLN A 320 13.43 -12.29 -8.74
CA GLN A 320 13.88 -13.10 -7.60
C GLN A 320 14.98 -14.10 -7.99
N SER A 321 14.89 -14.71 -9.17
CA SER A 321 15.91 -15.64 -9.66
C SER A 321 17.28 -14.98 -9.80
N LYS A 322 17.28 -13.70 -10.21
CA LYS A 322 18.49 -12.90 -10.38
C LYS A 322 19.07 -12.44 -9.05
N ALA A 323 18.24 -11.99 -8.12
CA ALA A 323 18.69 -11.63 -6.76
C ALA A 323 19.40 -12.82 -6.09
N SER A 324 18.85 -14.03 -6.26
CA SER A 324 19.45 -15.26 -5.75
C SER A 324 20.78 -15.62 -6.41
N ALA A 325 20.96 -15.30 -7.69
CA ALA A 325 22.22 -15.53 -8.40
C ALA A 325 23.32 -14.56 -7.96
N SER A 326 22.96 -13.29 -7.73
CA SER A 326 23.89 -12.24 -7.26
C SER A 326 24.45 -12.55 -5.87
N ASN A 327 23.62 -13.03 -4.95
CA ASN A 327 24.07 -13.35 -3.59
C ASN A 327 25.02 -14.56 -3.55
N ARG A 328 24.97 -15.47 -4.54
CA ARG A 328 25.86 -16.65 -4.58
C ARG A 328 27.27 -16.33 -5.09
N SER A 329 27.44 -15.27 -5.88
CA SER A 329 28.76 -14.91 -6.42
C SER A 329 29.68 -14.27 -5.37
N ASP A 330 29.13 -13.63 -4.35
CA ASP A 330 29.93 -12.90 -3.35
C ASP A 330 30.57 -13.82 -2.31
N ASP A 331 29.88 -14.90 -1.91
CA ASP A 331 30.40 -15.87 -0.93
C ASP A 331 31.46 -16.84 -1.49
N GLY A 332 31.58 -16.93 -2.83
CA GLY A 332 32.39 -17.96 -3.50
C GLY A 332 33.89 -17.66 -3.58
N ASP A 333 34.28 -16.38 -3.63
CA ASP A 333 35.68 -15.98 -3.86
C ASP A 333 36.47 -15.77 -2.57
N ALA A 334 35.81 -15.64 -1.41
CA ALA A 334 36.49 -15.49 -0.12
C ALA A 334 37.17 -16.79 0.37
N HIS A 335 36.72 -17.97 -0.09
CA HIS A 335 37.26 -19.26 0.38
C HIS A 335 38.29 -19.92 -0.55
N ARG A 336 38.54 -19.38 -1.75
CA ARG A 336 39.47 -20.01 -2.71
C ARG A 336 40.93 -19.59 -2.56
N ALA A 337 41.26 -18.62 -1.70
CA ALA A 337 42.63 -18.13 -1.55
C ALA A 337 43.52 -18.91 -0.56
N ILE A 338 43.04 -19.96 0.14
CA ILE A 338 43.82 -20.59 1.24
C ILE A 338 44.33 -22.01 0.95
N HIS A 339 43.90 -22.71 -0.10
CA HIS A 339 44.47 -24.01 -0.44
C HIS A 339 45.17 -24.02 -1.79
N GLY A 340 46.42 -23.55 -1.75
CA GLY A 340 47.45 -24.08 -2.61
C GLY A 340 47.73 -25.55 -2.29
N ASP A 341 47.95 -26.29 -3.37
CA ASP A 341 48.74 -27.51 -3.46
C ASP A 341 48.02 -28.87 -3.50
N SER A 342 48.55 -29.70 -4.40
CA SER A 342 48.35 -31.14 -4.61
C SER A 342 47.17 -31.62 -5.45
N ALA A 343 47.46 -31.82 -6.74
CA ALA A 343 46.84 -32.81 -7.61
C ALA A 343 46.94 -34.24 -7.00
N PRO A 344 46.02 -35.16 -7.36
CA PRO A 344 46.40 -36.06 -8.45
C PRO A 344 45.25 -36.49 -9.37
N SER A 345 45.66 -36.80 -10.60
CA SER A 345 44.96 -37.48 -11.67
C SER A 345 44.13 -38.68 -11.21
N ARG A 346 42.88 -38.79 -11.68
CA ARG A 346 42.23 -40.10 -11.83
C ARG A 346 41.19 -40.10 -12.95
N THR A 347 41.57 -40.82 -14.00
CA THR A 347 40.75 -41.31 -15.10
C THR A 347 39.71 -42.32 -14.58
N GLY A 348 38.44 -42.10 -14.92
CA GLY A 348 37.33 -43.01 -14.61
C GLY A 348 36.18 -42.83 -15.60
N THR A 349 36.01 -43.82 -16.47
CA THR A 349 35.00 -43.98 -17.52
C THR A 349 33.54 -43.96 -17.04
N PRO A 350 32.57 -43.55 -17.89
CA PRO A 350 31.16 -43.47 -17.51
C PRO A 350 30.47 -44.83 -17.65
N ARG A 351 29.62 -45.17 -16.68
CA ARG A 351 28.78 -46.38 -16.69
C ARG A 351 27.35 -45.99 -17.04
N VAL A 352 26.93 -46.44 -18.21
CA VAL A 352 25.55 -46.47 -18.72
C VAL A 352 24.67 -47.24 -17.73
N ARG A 353 23.49 -46.71 -17.40
CA ARG A 353 22.40 -47.49 -16.80
C ARG A 353 21.06 -47.14 -17.43
N GLU A 354 20.44 -48.22 -17.87
CA GLU A 354 19.24 -48.45 -18.65
C GLU A 354 17.94 -48.33 -17.80
N SER A 355 16.90 -47.83 -18.50
CA SER A 355 15.45 -48.18 -18.46
C SER A 355 14.52 -47.90 -17.26
N ASP A 356 13.52 -47.04 -17.53
CA ASP A 356 12.03 -47.23 -17.47
C ASP A 356 11.33 -47.63 -16.14
N PRO A 357 10.04 -47.23 -15.88
CA PRO A 357 8.94 -47.21 -16.86
C PRO A 357 7.81 -46.15 -16.76
N VAL A 358 7.11 -46.09 -17.90
CA VAL A 358 5.75 -45.64 -18.26
C VAL A 358 4.67 -45.75 -17.18
N PRO A 359 3.78 -44.74 -17.00
CA PRO A 359 2.45 -44.93 -16.45
C PRO A 359 1.39 -45.04 -17.56
N LYS A 360 0.48 -45.99 -17.37
CA LYS A 360 -0.65 -46.35 -18.23
C LYS A 360 -1.84 -45.41 -18.03
N ASP A 361 -2.55 -45.21 -19.13
CA ASP A 361 -3.94 -44.75 -19.22
C ASP A 361 -4.89 -45.61 -18.37
N GLU A 362 -5.81 -44.97 -17.65
CA GLU A 362 -7.06 -45.58 -17.21
C GLU A 362 -8.20 -44.55 -17.28
N ASP A 363 -9.07 -44.77 -18.26
CA ASP A 363 -10.43 -44.25 -18.37
C ASP A 363 -11.32 -44.81 -17.23
N GLN A 364 -12.11 -43.94 -16.58
CA GLN A 364 -13.44 -44.31 -16.08
C GLN A 364 -14.30 -43.10 -15.64
N HIS A 365 -15.30 -42.82 -16.49
CA HIS A 365 -16.70 -42.38 -16.30
C HIS A 365 -17.16 -41.41 -15.18
N PRO A 366 -18.13 -40.51 -15.50
CA PRO A 366 -18.68 -39.51 -14.60
C PRO A 366 -19.96 -39.98 -13.88
N ASP A 367 -20.10 -39.65 -12.60
CA ASP A 367 -21.37 -39.76 -11.86
C ASP A 367 -21.85 -38.39 -11.37
N LEU A 368 -23.10 -38.12 -11.80
CA LEU A 368 -24.10 -37.17 -11.35
C LEU A 368 -23.95 -36.67 -9.90
N PHE A 369 -23.89 -35.35 -9.73
CA PHE A 369 -24.26 -34.69 -8.49
C PHE A 369 -25.27 -33.56 -8.72
N THR A 370 -26.38 -33.69 -8.00
CA THR A 370 -27.59 -32.85 -8.00
C THR A 370 -27.33 -31.55 -7.23
N GLU A 371 -27.72 -30.41 -7.82
CA GLU A 371 -27.76 -29.10 -7.16
C GLU A 371 -28.84 -29.06 -6.05
N PRO A 372 -28.57 -28.47 -4.88
CA PRO A 372 -29.62 -27.99 -3.98
C PRO A 372 -29.94 -26.51 -4.22
N GLU A 373 -31.24 -26.22 -4.37
CA GLU A 373 -31.83 -24.88 -4.44
C GLU A 373 -31.48 -23.99 -3.22
N PRO A 374 -31.36 -22.66 -3.40
CA PRO A 374 -31.19 -21.73 -2.30
C PRO A 374 -32.53 -21.44 -1.59
N THR A 375 -32.57 -21.75 -0.30
CA THR A 375 -33.67 -21.41 0.61
C THR A 375 -33.78 -19.90 0.82
N LYS A 376 -34.98 -19.37 0.50
CA LYS A 376 -35.57 -18.14 1.03
C LYS A 376 -35.29 -17.97 2.53
N ARG A 377 -34.74 -16.82 2.92
CA ARG A 377 -34.88 -16.28 4.28
C ARG A 377 -35.46 -14.88 4.23
N GLU A 378 -36.71 -14.81 4.64
CA GLU A 378 -37.45 -13.60 4.99
C GLU A 378 -36.98 -13.08 6.36
N GLY A 379 -37.09 -11.76 6.54
CA GLY A 379 -37.50 -11.17 7.82
C GLY A 379 -36.43 -10.40 8.58
N GLY A 380 -36.66 -9.10 8.78
CA GLY A 380 -35.96 -8.35 9.83
C GLY A 380 -35.93 -6.82 9.68
N ALA A 381 -37.06 -6.17 9.41
CA ALA A 381 -37.19 -4.72 9.50
C ALA A 381 -37.19 -4.26 10.96
N ARG A 382 -36.38 -3.24 11.32
CA ARG A 382 -36.71 -2.16 12.28
C ARG A 382 -35.53 -1.18 12.38
N ALA A 383 -35.67 0.01 11.79
CA ALA A 383 -34.87 1.18 12.16
C ALA A 383 -35.85 2.35 12.30
N GLU A 384 -35.92 2.84 13.54
CA GLU A 384 -36.83 3.88 14.00
C GLU A 384 -36.35 5.26 13.55
N ASN A 385 -37.31 6.06 13.12
CA ASN A 385 -37.20 7.48 12.83
C ASN A 385 -36.68 8.24 14.06
N ASN A 386 -35.73 9.15 13.86
CA ASN A 386 -35.58 10.31 14.72
C ASN A 386 -34.92 11.47 13.96
N GLU A 387 -35.77 12.31 13.37
CA GLU A 387 -35.44 13.72 13.09
C GLU A 387 -35.35 14.48 14.42
N PRO A 388 -34.51 15.52 14.48
CA PRO A 388 -35.07 16.77 14.98
C PRO A 388 -34.68 17.99 14.15
N ALA A 389 -35.75 18.72 13.79
CA ALA A 389 -35.95 20.15 14.00
C ALA A 389 -34.83 21.11 13.55
N ALA A 390 -35.13 21.76 12.43
CA ALA A 390 -34.58 23.04 12.01
C ALA A 390 -34.79 24.10 13.10
N ASP A 391 -33.69 24.75 13.49
CA ASP A 391 -33.71 25.95 14.32
C ASP A 391 -33.47 27.18 13.44
N ASP A 392 -34.44 28.08 13.55
CA ASP A 392 -34.66 29.32 12.84
C ASP A 392 -33.75 30.40 13.44
N LYS A 393 -32.84 30.99 12.64
CA LYS A 393 -32.03 32.15 13.06
C LYS A 393 -32.37 33.37 12.20
N PRO A 394 -32.63 34.54 12.83
CA PRO A 394 -33.08 35.74 12.16
C PRO A 394 -31.94 36.43 11.40
N SER A 395 -32.28 36.94 10.23
CA SER A 395 -31.49 37.78 9.36
C SER A 395 -31.07 39.08 10.08
N GLU A 396 -29.77 39.24 10.33
CA GLU A 396 -29.19 40.56 10.62
C GLU A 396 -29.05 41.33 9.30
N GLU A 397 -29.85 42.39 9.21
CA GLU A 397 -29.84 43.41 8.17
C GLU A 397 -28.55 44.22 8.29
N VAL A 398 -27.52 43.82 7.53
CA VAL A 398 -26.25 44.56 7.42
C VAL A 398 -26.48 45.78 6.54
N MET A 399 -26.41 46.94 7.19
CA MET A 399 -26.46 48.29 6.64
C MET A 399 -25.28 48.51 5.67
N PRO A 400 -25.50 49.05 4.46
CA PRO A 400 -24.40 49.39 3.56
C PRO A 400 -23.62 50.60 4.13
N PRO A 401 -22.28 50.58 4.08
CA PRO A 401 -21.49 51.75 4.45
C PRO A 401 -21.64 52.87 3.42
N ASP A 402 -21.69 54.10 3.94
CA ASP A 402 -21.72 55.36 3.18
C ASP A 402 -20.53 55.47 2.21
N PRO A 403 -20.76 55.91 0.95
CA PRO A 403 -19.73 56.06 -0.06
C PRO A 403 -19.17 57.48 -0.08
N ASP A 404 -18.64 58.00 1.02
CA ASP A 404 -18.00 59.33 1.03
C ASP A 404 -16.84 59.34 2.04
N ASP A 405 -15.66 58.87 1.60
CA ASP A 405 -14.32 59.34 2.01
C ASP A 405 -13.25 58.40 1.43
N VAL A 406 -13.01 58.51 0.12
CA VAL A 406 -11.80 57.94 -0.51
C VAL A 406 -10.80 59.07 -0.68
N GLU A 407 -9.98 59.28 0.35
CA GLU A 407 -8.76 60.05 0.24
C GLU A 407 -7.77 59.23 -0.62
N VAL A 408 -7.50 59.73 -1.82
CA VAL A 408 -6.57 59.15 -2.78
C VAL A 408 -5.14 59.29 -2.24
N GLY A 409 -4.67 58.27 -1.53
CA GLY A 409 -3.27 58.11 -1.15
C GLY A 409 -2.49 57.41 -2.28
N GLU A 410 -1.69 58.18 -3.02
CA GLU A 410 -0.76 57.72 -4.08
C GLU A 410 0.46 56.92 -3.52
N HIS A 411 0.23 55.84 -2.76
CA HIS A 411 1.30 54.99 -2.22
C HIS A 411 0.99 53.49 -2.24
N ALA A 412 0.45 52.96 -3.35
CA ALA A 412 0.18 51.53 -3.49
C ALA A 412 0.41 51.03 -4.93
N VAL A 413 1.67 50.97 -5.38
CA VAL A 413 2.05 50.23 -6.62
C VAL A 413 3.39 49.50 -6.48
N GLN A 414 3.91 49.31 -5.26
CA GLN A 414 5.16 48.56 -5.02
C GLN A 414 5.00 47.30 -4.17
N ASP A 415 3.80 47.00 -3.69
CA ASP A 415 3.55 45.87 -2.76
C ASP A 415 2.92 44.63 -3.42
N GLU A 416 2.75 44.63 -4.75
CA GLU A 416 2.16 43.50 -5.50
C GLU A 416 3.20 42.63 -6.23
N MET A 417 4.51 42.95 -6.17
CA MET A 417 5.55 42.11 -6.79
C MET A 417 6.26 41.14 -5.84
N GLU A 418 6.03 41.19 -4.53
CA GLU A 418 6.64 40.25 -3.57
C GLU A 418 5.77 39.01 -3.25
N THR A 419 4.50 38.97 -3.66
CA THR A 419 3.57 37.85 -3.34
C THR A 419 3.57 36.68 -4.34
N GLU A 420 4.28 36.78 -5.47
CA GLU A 420 4.42 35.64 -6.40
C GLU A 420 5.52 34.65 -5.98
N ASN A 421 6.51 35.07 -5.20
CA ASN A 421 7.62 34.21 -4.77
C ASN A 421 7.24 33.23 -3.64
N GLU A 422 6.20 33.54 -2.86
CA GLU A 422 5.70 32.64 -1.78
C GLU A 422 4.77 31.53 -2.32
N ARG A 423 4.31 31.61 -3.57
CA ARG A 423 3.40 30.60 -4.15
C ARG A 423 4.10 29.46 -4.88
N GLU A 424 5.40 29.59 -5.20
CA GLU A 424 6.22 28.48 -5.73
C GLU A 424 6.68 27.49 -4.65
N GLU A 425 6.38 27.75 -3.37
CA GLU A 425 6.78 26.95 -2.20
C GLU A 425 6.05 25.59 -2.05
N THR A 426 5.20 25.21 -3.01
CA THR A 426 4.28 24.06 -2.87
C THR A 426 4.72 22.78 -3.59
N LYS A 427 6.00 22.67 -3.99
CA LYS A 427 6.55 21.38 -4.43
C LYS A 427 7.19 20.67 -3.23
N PRO A 428 6.70 19.49 -2.82
CA PRO A 428 7.29 18.75 -1.71
C PRO A 428 8.76 18.46 -2.01
N ARG A 429 9.65 18.94 -1.13
CA ARG A 429 11.10 18.75 -1.27
C ARG A 429 11.44 17.25 -1.11
N PRO A 430 12.42 16.72 -1.85
CA PRO A 430 12.89 15.35 -1.65
C PRO A 430 13.37 15.13 -0.21
N ARG A 431 12.86 14.09 0.45
CA ARG A 431 13.19 13.81 1.87
C ARG A 431 14.67 13.56 2.10
N ARG A 432 15.36 12.99 1.11
CA ARG A 432 16.81 12.85 1.12
C ARG A 432 17.51 14.19 1.34
N GLU A 433 17.08 15.24 0.64
CA GLU A 433 17.66 16.57 0.75
C GLU A 433 17.38 17.19 2.11
N ILE A 434 16.18 16.98 2.65
CA ILE A 434 15.81 17.42 4.00
C ILE A 434 16.71 16.74 5.04
N ILE A 435 16.85 15.41 4.99
CA ILE A 435 17.70 14.68 5.95
C ILE A 435 19.16 15.11 5.82
N ALA A 436 19.66 15.31 4.59
CA ALA A 436 21.00 15.82 4.35
C ALA A 436 21.23 17.21 4.96
N GLU A 437 20.26 18.12 4.75
CA GLU A 437 20.29 19.48 5.29
C GLU A 437 20.36 19.48 6.83
N GLU A 438 19.55 18.64 7.48
CA GLU A 438 19.53 18.54 8.95
C GLU A 438 20.79 17.85 9.51
N MET A 439 21.34 16.85 8.80
CA MET A 439 22.63 16.24 9.16
C MET A 439 23.76 17.27 9.06
N GLU A 440 23.80 18.06 8.00
CA GLU A 440 24.79 19.13 7.82
C GLU A 440 24.61 20.24 8.88
N ALA A 441 23.37 20.59 9.23
CA ALA A 441 23.09 21.52 10.31
C ALA A 441 23.63 21.00 11.66
N ALA A 442 23.38 19.74 11.99
CA ALA A 442 23.91 19.10 13.19
C ALA A 442 25.45 19.12 13.22
N ASP A 443 26.11 18.85 12.08
CA ASP A 443 27.57 18.93 11.95
C ASP A 443 28.09 20.35 12.18
N ARG A 444 27.44 21.36 11.59
CA ARG A 444 27.80 22.78 11.77
C ARG A 444 27.69 23.21 13.23
N HIS A 445 26.75 22.65 13.98
CA HIS A 445 26.54 22.97 15.39
C HIS A 445 27.28 22.05 16.36
N GLY A 446 27.91 20.98 15.87
CA GLY A 446 28.57 19.98 16.71
C GLY A 446 27.60 19.28 17.66
N THR A 447 26.35 19.10 17.21
CA THR A 447 25.27 18.47 17.98
C THR A 447 24.95 17.10 17.42
N ASP A 448 24.60 16.17 18.32
CA ASP A 448 24.02 14.90 17.89
C ASP A 448 22.63 15.14 17.29
N ILE A 449 22.25 14.33 16.31
CA ILE A 449 20.92 14.35 15.70
C ILE A 449 20.33 12.94 15.70
N ALA A 450 19.03 12.86 15.95
CA ALA A 450 18.25 11.64 15.80
C ALA A 450 17.10 11.89 14.83
N LEU A 451 16.83 10.90 13.97
CA LEU A 451 15.63 10.86 13.14
C LEU A 451 14.60 9.99 13.85
N VAL A 452 13.50 10.60 14.28
CA VAL A 452 12.37 9.93 14.93
C VAL A 452 11.26 9.78 13.90
N LEU A 453 10.86 8.57 13.58
CA LEU A 453 9.67 8.31 12.76
C LEU A 453 8.49 7.92 13.66
N VAL A 454 7.33 8.52 13.40
CA VAL A 454 6.10 8.33 14.17
C VAL A 454 4.99 7.91 13.21
N HIS A 455 4.39 6.76 13.45
CA HIS A 455 3.31 6.18 12.63
C HIS A 455 2.06 5.91 13.47
N LEU A 456 0.87 6.27 12.98
CA LEU A 456 -0.38 5.99 13.69
C LEU A 456 -0.77 4.51 13.60
N ASN A 457 -0.97 3.85 14.74
CA ASN A 457 -1.23 2.40 14.80
C ASN A 457 -2.54 2.00 14.08
N ARG A 458 -3.49 2.93 13.97
CA ARG A 458 -4.78 2.74 13.29
C ARG A 458 -4.80 3.22 11.84
N ALA A 459 -3.64 3.38 11.20
CA ALA A 459 -3.54 3.91 9.85
C ALA A 459 -4.53 3.25 8.86
N GLU A 460 -4.67 1.92 8.91
CA GLU A 460 -5.61 1.22 8.03
C GLU A 460 -7.09 1.54 8.29
N ALA A 461 -7.46 1.73 9.55
CA ALA A 461 -8.84 2.03 9.91
C ALA A 461 -9.19 3.47 9.51
N ILE A 462 -8.23 4.39 9.63
CA ILE A 462 -8.35 5.79 9.20
C ILE A 462 -8.44 5.86 7.67
N ALA A 463 -7.54 5.20 6.95
CA ALA A 463 -7.57 5.14 5.49
C ALA A 463 -8.88 4.53 4.94
N ARG A 464 -9.45 3.53 5.64
CA ARG A 464 -10.77 2.97 5.30
C ARG A 464 -11.93 3.93 5.53
N ALA A 465 -11.77 4.93 6.38
CA ALA A 465 -12.80 5.94 6.64
C ALA A 465 -12.83 7.04 5.56
N GLY A 466 -11.78 7.14 4.72
CA GLY A 466 -11.70 8.05 3.57
C GLY A 466 -10.67 9.17 3.76
N ASP A 467 -10.47 9.95 2.69
CA ASP A 467 -9.41 10.95 2.61
C ASP A 467 -9.55 12.07 3.66
N ASP A 468 -10.78 12.52 3.93
CA ASP A 468 -11.06 13.52 4.98
C ASP A 468 -10.58 13.05 6.37
N ALA A 469 -10.73 11.76 6.67
CA ALA A 469 -10.29 11.18 7.94
C ALA A 469 -8.76 11.09 8.01
N VAL A 470 -8.11 10.80 6.88
CA VAL A 470 -6.65 10.79 6.77
C VAL A 470 -6.10 12.20 6.98
N GLU A 471 -6.66 13.19 6.28
CA GLU A 471 -6.24 14.60 6.39
C GLU A 471 -6.38 15.12 7.82
N SER A 472 -7.54 14.87 8.46
CA SER A 472 -7.78 15.29 9.84
C SER A 472 -6.81 14.63 10.82
N ALA A 473 -6.62 13.31 10.71
CA ALA A 473 -5.68 12.59 11.56
C ALA A 473 -4.22 13.04 11.36
N GLU A 474 -3.82 13.33 10.12
CA GLU A 474 -2.50 13.90 9.83
C GLU A 474 -2.32 15.31 10.41
N ALA A 475 -3.34 16.16 10.34
CA ALA A 475 -3.32 17.50 10.93
C ALA A 475 -3.20 17.43 12.47
N SER A 476 -3.97 16.54 13.10
CA SER A 476 -3.92 16.28 14.54
C SER A 476 -2.55 15.74 14.98
N LEU A 477 -1.98 14.78 14.22
CA LEU A 477 -0.65 14.24 14.50
C LEU A 477 0.42 15.33 14.36
N ARG A 478 0.40 16.10 13.28
CA ARG A 478 1.36 17.19 13.04
C ARG A 478 1.33 18.22 14.15
N SER A 479 0.14 18.68 14.54
CA SER A 479 -0.05 19.63 15.63
C SER A 479 0.53 19.12 16.95
N ARG A 480 0.26 17.84 17.27
CA ARG A 480 0.81 17.21 18.49
C ARG A 480 2.33 17.12 18.48
N LEU A 481 2.92 16.75 17.34
CA LEU A 481 4.38 16.66 17.21
C LEU A 481 5.03 18.04 17.33
N GLN A 482 4.44 19.08 16.75
CA GLN A 482 4.91 20.46 16.89
C GLN A 482 4.83 20.96 18.33
N GLU A 483 3.76 20.63 19.06
CA GLU A 483 3.62 20.96 20.48
C GLU A 483 4.66 20.22 21.35
N ALA A 484 4.89 18.94 21.07
CA ALA A 484 5.86 18.12 21.80
C ALA A 484 7.32 18.44 21.47
N SER A 485 7.58 19.15 20.36
CA SER A 485 8.94 19.41 19.88
C SER A 485 9.07 20.79 19.19
N PRO A 486 8.84 21.90 19.92
CA PRO A 486 8.76 23.24 19.33
C PRO A 486 10.08 23.72 18.71
N GLU A 487 11.21 23.15 19.12
CA GLU A 487 12.55 23.49 18.62
C GLU A 487 13.03 22.55 17.49
N HIS A 488 12.21 21.56 17.10
CA HIS A 488 12.62 20.52 16.17
C HIS A 488 11.79 20.57 14.89
N ARG A 489 12.43 20.21 13.78
CA ARG A 489 11.78 20.18 12.49
C ARG A 489 10.89 18.94 12.38
N VAL A 490 9.62 19.15 12.02
CA VAL A 490 8.62 18.10 11.81
C VAL A 490 8.25 18.05 10.34
N GLU A 491 8.42 16.88 9.72
CA GLU A 491 8.23 16.68 8.28
C GLU A 491 7.34 15.48 7.99
N ARG A 492 6.57 15.53 6.91
CA ARG A 492 5.69 14.42 6.51
C ARG A 492 6.52 13.33 5.81
N PHE A 493 6.60 12.15 6.41
CA PHE A 493 7.34 10.98 5.91
C PHE A 493 6.44 9.90 5.29
N GLY A 494 5.19 10.21 5.02
CA GLY A 494 4.27 9.29 4.35
C GLY A 494 2.85 9.53 4.82
N GLU A 495 1.92 8.74 4.30
CA GLU A 495 0.55 8.73 4.78
C GLU A 495 0.56 8.34 6.27
N LEU A 496 0.00 9.20 7.12
CA LEU A 496 -0.11 9.00 8.57
C LEU A 496 1.24 8.72 9.26
N THR A 497 2.33 9.21 8.67
CA THR A 497 3.70 9.01 9.14
C THR A 497 4.48 10.33 9.08
N TYR A 498 5.08 10.71 10.20
CA TYR A 498 5.87 11.94 10.33
C TYR A 498 7.26 11.64 10.85
N GLY A 499 8.23 12.44 10.43
CA GLY A 499 9.59 12.44 10.94
C GLY A 499 9.85 13.69 11.77
N VAL A 500 10.53 13.53 12.90
CA VAL A 500 11.02 14.62 13.75
C VAL A 500 12.55 14.56 13.78
N PHE A 501 13.19 15.67 13.42
CA PHE A 501 14.64 15.82 13.48
C PHE A 501 15.04 16.37 14.86
N PHE A 502 15.37 15.46 15.76
CA PHE A 502 15.63 15.78 17.16
C PHE A 502 17.10 16.08 17.39
N TYR A 503 17.41 17.30 17.85
CA TYR A 503 18.78 17.73 18.15
C TYR A 503 19.17 17.35 19.58
N GLY A 504 19.76 16.17 19.74
CA GLY A 504 20.28 15.67 21.01
C GLY A 504 20.68 14.20 20.95
N GLY A 505 21.57 13.81 21.88
CA GLY A 505 21.96 12.43 22.07
C GLY A 505 20.87 11.58 22.76
N ILE A 506 21.20 10.30 22.99
CA ILE A 506 20.25 9.29 23.50
C ILE A 506 19.59 9.71 24.81
N ASP A 507 20.36 10.34 25.71
CA ASP A 507 19.90 10.77 27.03
C ASP A 507 18.73 11.77 26.99
N LYS A 508 18.51 12.42 25.84
CA LYS A 508 17.42 13.37 25.62
C LYS A 508 16.30 12.79 24.77
N VAL A 509 16.64 12.11 23.67
CA VAL A 509 15.62 11.60 22.72
C VAL A 509 14.85 10.42 23.28
N GLU A 510 15.48 9.54 24.07
CA GLU A 510 14.80 8.39 24.69
C GLU A 510 13.66 8.81 25.64
N PRO A 511 13.89 9.64 26.68
CA PRO A 511 12.81 10.06 27.56
C PRO A 511 11.72 10.86 26.84
N TRP A 512 12.09 11.66 25.84
CA TRP A 512 11.14 12.39 25.00
C TRP A 512 10.26 11.44 24.17
N ALA A 513 10.84 10.42 23.54
CA ALA A 513 10.11 9.46 22.72
C ALA A 513 9.15 8.61 23.58
N ILE A 514 9.57 8.24 24.79
CA ILE A 514 8.71 7.52 25.75
C ILE A 514 7.52 8.40 26.17
N ASP A 515 7.76 9.67 26.52
CA ASP A 515 6.70 10.61 26.92
C ASP A 515 5.71 10.87 25.77
N LEU A 516 6.22 11.01 24.54
CA LEU A 516 5.41 11.11 23.34
C LEU A 516 4.56 9.85 23.13
N GLN A 517 5.14 8.65 23.27
CA GLN A 517 4.38 7.40 23.14
C GLN A 517 3.27 7.31 24.20
N GLU A 518 3.57 7.58 25.48
CA GLU A 518 2.57 7.56 26.55
C GLU A 518 1.43 8.58 26.30
N THR A 519 1.78 9.76 25.79
CA THR A 519 0.81 10.80 25.44
C THR A 519 -0.08 10.38 24.27
N MET A 520 0.49 9.75 23.24
CA MET A 520 -0.26 9.26 22.09
C MET A 520 -1.15 8.07 22.47
N ASP A 521 -0.69 7.16 23.32
CA ASP A 521 -1.48 6.03 23.83
C ASP A 521 -2.69 6.49 24.67
N ALA A 522 -2.56 7.62 25.36
CA ALA A 522 -3.64 8.24 26.11
C ALA A 522 -4.57 9.11 25.27
N ALA A 523 -4.21 9.40 24.01
CA ALA A 523 -4.99 10.28 23.14
C ALA A 523 -6.33 9.65 22.75
N THR A 524 -7.33 10.52 22.57
CA THR A 524 -8.68 10.16 22.12
C THR A 524 -8.99 10.83 20.77
N GLY A 525 -10.09 10.42 20.13
CA GLY A 525 -10.48 10.96 18.83
C GLY A 525 -9.65 10.39 17.69
N GLU A 526 -9.12 11.26 16.83
CA GLU A 526 -8.39 10.87 15.60
C GLU A 526 -7.06 10.16 15.88
N LEU A 527 -6.48 10.41 17.06
CA LEU A 527 -5.23 9.77 17.51
C LEU A 527 -5.49 8.56 18.43
N GLU A 528 -6.75 8.12 18.56
CA GLU A 528 -7.09 6.94 19.36
C GLU A 528 -6.30 5.73 18.85
N GLY A 529 -5.72 4.94 19.76
CA GLY A 529 -4.95 3.73 19.42
C GLY A 529 -3.43 3.94 19.41
N GLY A 530 -2.96 5.16 19.65
CA GLY A 530 -1.56 5.48 19.86
C GLY A 530 -0.73 5.49 18.58
N ALA A 531 0.58 5.60 18.77
CA ALA A 531 1.56 5.64 17.70
C ALA A 531 2.74 4.71 17.97
N SER A 532 3.30 4.17 16.90
CA SER A 532 4.57 3.47 16.90
C SER A 532 5.69 4.46 16.63
N ILE A 533 6.76 4.40 17.42
CA ILE A 533 7.87 5.36 17.37
C ILE A 533 9.18 4.59 17.19
N GLY A 534 9.84 4.85 16.06
CA GLY A 534 11.18 4.36 15.76
C GLY A 534 12.18 5.51 15.80
N VAL A 535 13.32 5.30 16.45
CA VAL A 535 14.38 6.31 16.57
C VAL A 535 15.67 5.76 16.00
N ALA A 536 16.32 6.50 15.11
CA ALA A 536 17.72 6.26 14.74
C ALA A 536 18.59 7.45 15.16
N LEU A 537 19.59 7.18 15.99
CA LEU A 537 20.61 8.15 16.34
C LEU A 537 21.70 8.16 15.27
N ARG A 538 22.16 9.34 14.88
CA ARG A 538 23.27 9.46 13.95
C ARG A 538 24.59 9.03 14.59
N GLY A 539 24.93 7.75 14.49
CA GLY A 539 26.28 7.23 14.71
C GLY A 539 27.22 7.33 13.49
N ARG A 540 28.43 6.75 13.64
CA ARG A 540 29.50 6.76 12.60
C ARG A 540 29.14 6.03 11.31
N ARG A 541 28.15 5.14 11.34
CA ARG A 541 27.68 4.38 10.17
C ARG A 541 26.72 5.17 9.28
N HIS A 542 26.22 6.30 9.76
CA HIS A 542 25.29 7.17 9.05
C HIS A 542 26.05 8.26 8.30
N GLU A 543 26.90 7.85 7.36
CA GLU A 543 27.62 8.77 6.47
C GLU A 543 26.67 9.38 5.42
N THR A 544 25.55 8.71 5.14
CA THR A 544 24.55 9.15 4.16
C THR A 544 23.17 9.34 4.79
N PRO A 545 22.35 10.26 4.24
CA PRO A 545 20.95 10.44 4.63
C PRO A 545 20.13 9.16 4.55
N GLU A 546 20.40 8.32 3.55
CA GLU A 546 19.71 7.05 3.32
C GLU A 546 19.99 6.03 4.43
N ALA A 547 21.23 5.98 4.94
CA ALA A 547 21.59 5.09 6.03
C ALA A 547 20.81 5.46 7.30
N LEU A 548 20.79 6.74 7.68
CA LEU A 548 20.03 7.22 8.84
C LEU A 548 18.53 6.94 8.70
N ARG A 549 17.99 7.15 7.50
CA ARG A 549 16.59 6.88 7.19
C ARG A 549 16.26 5.39 7.26
N ALA A 550 17.12 4.53 6.71
CA ALA A 550 16.94 3.08 6.71
C ALA A 550 16.85 2.55 8.14
N ASP A 551 17.78 2.96 9.00
CA ASP A 551 17.78 2.62 10.42
C ASP A 551 16.54 3.15 11.15
N ALA A 552 16.10 4.37 10.88
CA ALA A 552 14.89 4.91 11.49
C ALA A 552 13.64 4.11 11.08
N THR A 553 13.62 3.64 9.82
CA THR A 553 12.54 2.81 9.29
C THR A 553 12.54 1.40 9.88
N GLU A 554 13.73 0.81 10.07
CA GLU A 554 13.91 -0.47 10.75
C GLU A 554 13.43 -0.38 12.21
N ALA A 555 13.85 0.68 12.92
CA ALA A 555 13.40 0.95 14.28
C ALA A 555 11.88 1.11 14.35
N LEU A 556 11.27 1.83 13.40
CA LEU A 556 9.81 2.03 13.36
C LEU A 556 9.08 0.71 13.14
N LYS A 557 9.59 -0.14 12.25
CA LYS A 557 9.02 -1.46 11.99
C LYS A 557 9.04 -2.33 13.25
N GLU A 558 10.18 -2.40 13.95
CA GLU A 558 10.27 -3.13 15.21
C GLU A 558 9.34 -2.54 16.28
N ALA A 559 9.23 -1.22 16.36
CA ALA A 559 8.32 -0.55 17.28
C ALA A 559 6.85 -0.91 17.02
N TYR A 560 6.47 -1.00 15.75
CA TYR A 560 5.13 -1.43 15.32
C TYR A 560 4.82 -2.88 15.69
N GLU A 561 5.79 -3.78 15.51
CA GLU A 561 5.62 -5.20 15.83
C GLU A 561 5.58 -5.47 17.34
N THR A 562 6.39 -4.74 18.12
CA THR A 562 6.52 -4.93 19.57
C THR A 562 5.51 -4.11 20.37
N GLY A 563 5.03 -3.00 19.81
CA GLY A 563 4.23 -2.00 20.51
C GLY A 563 5.05 -1.17 21.52
N THR A 564 6.37 -1.15 21.39
CA THR A 564 7.28 -0.38 22.26
C THR A 564 8.18 0.50 21.44
N CYS A 565 8.50 1.71 21.90
CA CYS A 565 9.49 2.56 21.24
C CYS A 565 10.83 1.82 21.05
N THR A 566 11.35 1.81 19.82
CA THR A 566 12.62 1.16 19.46
C THR A 566 13.65 2.21 19.07
N ILE A 567 14.89 2.03 19.53
CA ILE A 567 16.00 2.96 19.31
C ILE A 567 17.21 2.20 18.72
N ILE A 568 17.73 2.69 17.61
CA ILE A 568 18.90 2.17 16.89
C ILE A 568 20.02 3.23 16.90
N GLN A 569 21.28 2.82 17.09
CA GLN A 569 22.46 3.71 17.23
C GLN A 569 23.48 3.60 16.10
#